data_AF-A0A1G7CDW6-F1
#
_entry.id   AF-A0A1G7CDW6-F1
#
_cell.length_a   1.000
_cell.length_b   1.000
_cell.length_c   1.000
_cell.angle_alpha   90.00
_cell.angle_beta   90.00
_cell.angle_gamma   90.00
#
_symmetry.space_group_name_H-M   'P 1'
#
loop_
_entity.id
_entity.type
_entity.pdbx_description
1 polymer ?
#
loop_
_entity_poly.entity_id
_entity_poly.type
_entity_poly.pdbx_seq_one_letter_code
_entity_poly.pdbx_strand_id
1 'polypeptide(L)'
;MKKLLSLFAVAACLSIGVAHAQDKAPTAQQSKMATCNKDAGDKKGDERKAFMKTCLSAKPVTQQDKMKSCNADPKAKALKGDERKAFMKECLSAKPAA
;
A
#
# COMPACT_ATOMS: atom_id res chain seq x y z
N MET A 1 53.15 -3.67 38.04
CA MET A 1 53.20 -2.26 38.52
C MET A 1 53.06 -1.34 37.31
N LYS A 2 51.88 -0.85 36.88
CA LYS A 2 51.26 0.38 37.41
C LYS A 2 49.86 0.68 36.79
N LYS A 3 49.04 -0.33 36.48
CA LYS A 3 47.68 -0.08 35.94
C LYS A 3 46.61 -1.01 36.57
N LEU A 4 46.77 -1.30 37.87
CA LEU A 4 45.70 -1.80 38.71
C LEU A 4 45.14 -0.59 39.47
N LEU A 5 43.86 -0.29 39.26
CA LEU A 5 42.98 0.72 39.90
C LEU A 5 42.34 1.65 38.86
N SER A 6 41.32 1.15 38.16
CA SER A 6 40.16 1.99 37.86
C SER A 6 38.91 1.12 37.81
N LEU A 7 38.19 1.19 38.93
CA LEU A 7 36.74 1.15 39.07
C LEU A 7 35.95 -0.02 38.46
N PHE A 8 35.51 -0.88 39.39
CA PHE A 8 34.14 -1.38 39.47
C PHE A 8 33.11 -0.34 38.97
N ALA A 9 32.22 -0.75 38.06
CA ALA A 9 30.76 -0.57 38.20
C ALA A 9 30.02 -1.07 36.95
N VAL A 10 28.86 -1.69 37.20
CA VAL A 10 27.78 -2.02 36.25
C VAL A 10 27.96 -3.33 35.48
N ALA A 11 28.04 -4.42 36.24
CA ALA A 11 27.25 -5.61 35.92
C ALA A 11 25.80 -5.34 36.37
N ALA A 12 24.90 -5.07 35.41
CA ALA A 12 23.45 -5.27 35.51
C ALA A 12 22.76 -4.61 34.30
N CYS A 13 22.38 -5.41 33.31
CA CYS A 13 21.18 -5.23 32.49
C CYS A 13 21.08 -6.42 31.52
N LEU A 14 20.83 -7.60 32.09
CA LEU A 14 20.24 -8.70 31.33
C LEU A 14 18.72 -8.50 31.38
N SER A 15 18.18 -7.74 30.44
CA SER A 15 16.73 -7.59 30.24
C SER A 15 16.41 -7.79 28.76
N ILE A 16 16.16 -9.06 28.45
CA ILE A 16 15.08 -9.55 27.58
C ILE A 16 14.70 -8.55 26.46
N GLY A 17 15.47 -8.61 25.38
CA GLY A 17 15.07 -8.06 24.09
C GLY A 17 14.48 -9.15 23.20
N VAL A 18 13.35 -9.75 23.60
CA VAL A 18 12.48 -10.39 22.59
C VAL A 18 11.87 -9.25 21.79
N ALA A 19 12.55 -8.91 20.69
CA ALA A 19 11.99 -8.09 19.65
C ALA A 19 10.69 -8.79 19.19
N HIS A 20 9.55 -8.24 19.62
CA HIS A 20 8.27 -8.55 19.01
C HIS A 20 8.38 -8.20 17.53
N ALA A 21 8.59 -9.21 16.69
CA ALA A 21 8.23 -9.16 15.29
C ALA A 21 6.70 -9.05 15.22
N GLN A 22 6.18 -7.84 15.41
CA GLN A 22 4.80 -7.55 15.03
C GLN A 22 4.79 -7.45 13.51
N ASP A 23 4.15 -8.41 12.84
CA ASP A 23 3.67 -8.29 11.47
C ASP A 23 2.78 -7.05 11.33
N LYS A 24 3.41 -5.89 11.11
CA LYS A 24 2.72 -4.65 10.75
C LYS A 24 2.23 -4.82 9.32
N ALA A 25 0.93 -4.65 9.12
CA ALA A 25 0.37 -4.63 7.78
C ALA A 25 1.16 -3.64 6.90
N PRO A 26 1.51 -4.01 5.65
CA PRO A 26 2.32 -3.17 4.79
C PRO A 26 1.64 -1.81 4.58
N THR A 27 2.44 -0.75 4.60
CA THR A 27 1.91 0.60 4.37
C THR A 27 1.31 0.71 2.97
N ALA A 28 0.45 1.71 2.73
CA ALA A 28 -0.12 1.95 1.40
C ALA A 28 0.97 2.14 0.32
N GLN A 29 2.09 2.77 0.69
CA GLN A 29 3.24 2.94 -0.20
C GLN A 29 3.97 1.62 -0.48
N GLN A 30 4.18 0.78 0.54
CA GLN A 30 4.79 -0.56 0.36
C GLN A 30 3.90 -1.46 -0.51
N SER A 31 2.59 -1.44 -0.26
CA SER A 31 1.60 -2.18 -1.05
C SER A 31 1.61 -1.73 -2.51
N LYS A 32 1.65 -0.41 -2.75
CA LYS A 32 1.75 0.16 -4.10
C LYS A 32 3.05 -0.25 -4.80
N MET A 33 4.17 -0.25 -4.10
CA MET A 33 5.45 -0.66 -4.68
C MET A 33 5.46 -2.14 -5.06
N ALA A 34 4.85 -3.01 -4.24
CA ALA A 34 4.71 -4.42 -4.56
C ALA A 34 3.84 -4.63 -5.81
N THR A 35 2.69 -3.96 -5.90
CA THR A 35 1.81 -3.97 -7.08
C THR A 35 2.54 -3.47 -8.34
N CYS A 36 3.18 -2.31 -8.27
CA CYS A 36 3.95 -1.78 -9.41
C CYS A 36 5.10 -2.70 -9.84
N ASN A 37 5.71 -3.46 -8.92
CA ASN A 37 6.70 -4.47 -9.31
C ASN A 37 6.06 -5.70 -9.95
N LYS A 38 4.87 -6.12 -9.50
CA LYS A 38 4.13 -7.22 -10.11
C LYS A 38 3.67 -6.87 -11.53
N ASP A 39 3.11 -5.69 -11.72
CA ASP A 39 2.54 -5.24 -13.01
C ASP A 39 3.60 -4.82 -14.03
N ALA A 40 4.84 -4.63 -13.57
CA ALA A 40 5.97 -4.49 -14.46
C ALA A 40 6.14 -5.74 -15.34
N GLY A 41 5.78 -6.94 -14.85
CA GLY A 41 5.89 -8.19 -15.59
C GLY A 41 7.31 -8.39 -16.13
N ASP A 42 7.41 -8.71 -17.43
CA ASP A 42 8.69 -8.95 -18.10
C ASP A 42 9.39 -7.69 -18.62
N LYS A 43 8.89 -6.49 -18.30
CA LYS A 43 9.54 -5.23 -18.72
C LYS A 43 10.97 -5.16 -18.15
N LYS A 44 11.92 -4.76 -19.00
CA LYS A 44 13.34 -4.62 -18.64
C LYS A 44 13.89 -3.27 -19.07
N GLY A 45 15.04 -2.89 -18.52
CA GLY A 45 15.73 -1.65 -18.89
C GLY A 45 14.85 -0.40 -18.74
N ASP A 46 14.89 0.47 -19.74
CA ASP A 46 14.19 1.75 -19.73
C ASP A 46 12.66 1.60 -19.69
N GLU A 47 12.10 0.56 -20.29
CA GLU A 47 10.65 0.31 -20.24
C GLU A 47 10.16 0.03 -18.81
N ARG A 48 10.92 -0.77 -18.04
CA ARG A 48 10.58 -1.01 -16.63
C ARG A 48 10.69 0.26 -15.81
N LYS A 49 11.72 1.06 -16.06
CA LYS A 49 11.95 2.31 -15.33
C LYS A 49 10.85 3.33 -15.62
N ALA A 50 10.45 3.48 -16.88
CA ALA A 50 9.35 4.33 -17.29
C ALA A 50 8.02 3.84 -16.67
N PHE A 51 7.74 2.55 -16.74
CA PHE A 51 6.56 1.95 -16.11
C PHE A 51 6.54 2.18 -14.60
N MET A 52 7.64 1.91 -13.90
CA MET A 52 7.75 2.08 -12.46
C MET A 52 7.55 3.54 -12.06
N LYS A 53 8.14 4.49 -12.81
CA LYS A 53 7.94 5.92 -12.58
C LYS A 53 6.46 6.27 -12.71
N THR A 54 5.81 5.86 -13.79
CA THR A 54 4.38 6.15 -14.01
C THR A 54 3.52 5.52 -12.92
N CYS A 55 3.73 4.23 -12.61
CA CYS A 55 2.95 3.51 -11.61
C CYS A 55 3.11 4.12 -10.20
N LEU A 56 4.34 4.40 -9.77
CA LEU A 56 4.59 5.01 -8.46
C LEU A 56 4.12 6.46 -8.37
N SER A 57 4.07 7.19 -9.51
CA SER A 57 3.58 8.57 -9.58
C SER A 57 2.06 8.65 -9.72
N ALA A 58 1.38 7.58 -10.13
CA ALA A 58 -0.07 7.56 -10.31
C ALA A 58 -0.77 7.90 -8.98
N LYS A 59 -1.68 8.88 -9.00
CA LYS A 59 -2.43 9.22 -7.78
C LYS A 59 -3.34 8.04 -7.43
N PRO A 60 -3.46 7.67 -6.13
CA PRO A 60 -4.46 6.69 -5.72
C PRO A 60 -5.83 7.13 -6.21
N VAL A 61 -6.57 6.23 -6.87
CA VAL A 61 -7.97 6.50 -7.22
C VAL A 61 -8.73 6.68 -5.92
N THR A 62 -9.26 7.88 -5.70
CA THR A 62 -10.01 8.16 -4.49
C THR A 62 -11.41 7.56 -4.60
N GLN A 63 -12.05 7.30 -3.44
CA GLN A 63 -13.47 6.93 -3.42
C GLN A 63 -14.35 8.00 -4.11
N GLN A 64 -13.92 9.27 -4.11
CA GLN A 64 -14.63 10.35 -4.78
C GLN A 64 -14.54 10.22 -6.31
N ASP A 65 -13.35 9.94 -6.85
CA ASP A 65 -13.16 9.72 -8.29
C ASP A 65 -13.96 8.50 -8.75
N LYS A 66 -13.93 7.44 -7.94
CA LYS A 66 -14.72 6.25 -8.17
C LYS A 66 -16.22 6.53 -8.20
N MET A 67 -16.73 7.33 -7.26
CA MET A 67 -18.13 7.73 -7.25
C MET A 67 -18.52 8.55 -8.50
N LYS A 68 -17.64 9.44 -8.97
CA LYS A 68 -17.87 10.18 -10.22
C LYS A 68 -17.95 9.22 -11.40
N SER A 69 -17.00 8.28 -11.52
CA SER A 69 -17.03 7.26 -12.58
C SER A 69 -18.28 6.39 -12.53
N CYS A 70 -18.66 5.89 -11.34
CA CYS A 70 -19.88 5.10 -11.18
C CYS A 70 -21.15 5.86 -11.56
N ASN A 71 -21.21 7.18 -11.34
CA ASN A 71 -22.36 8.01 -11.76
C ASN A 71 -22.31 8.42 -13.24
N ALA A 72 -21.12 8.43 -13.84
CA ALA A 72 -20.93 8.70 -15.26
C ALA A 72 -21.25 7.48 -16.13
N ASP A 73 -21.20 6.27 -15.56
CA ASP A 73 -21.50 5.02 -16.26
C ASP A 73 -22.91 5.07 -16.90
N PRO A 74 -23.05 4.79 -18.21
CA PRO A 74 -24.34 4.75 -18.89
C PRO A 74 -25.35 3.80 -18.23
N LYS A 75 -24.90 2.68 -17.63
CA LYS A 75 -25.75 1.76 -16.88
C LYS A 75 -26.34 2.45 -15.64
N ALA A 76 -25.55 3.25 -14.93
CA ALA A 76 -26.05 4.01 -13.78
C ALA A 76 -27.11 5.03 -14.16
N LYS A 77 -27.09 5.54 -15.40
CA LYS A 77 -28.08 6.47 -15.95
C LYS A 77 -29.34 5.76 -16.47
N ALA A 78 -29.19 4.54 -16.97
CA ALA A 78 -30.29 3.72 -17.49
C ALA A 78 -31.10 3.02 -16.37
N LEU A 79 -30.43 2.63 -15.28
CA LEU A 79 -31.04 1.97 -14.14
C LEU A 79 -31.80 2.96 -13.24
N LYS A 80 -32.91 2.52 -12.64
CA LYS A 80 -33.72 3.31 -11.69
C LYS A 80 -33.98 2.49 -10.43
N GLY A 81 -34.40 3.16 -9.36
CA GLY A 81 -34.78 2.52 -8.10
C GLY A 81 -33.69 1.60 -7.54
N ASP A 82 -34.09 0.41 -7.13
CA ASP A 82 -33.22 -0.55 -6.46
C ASP A 82 -32.10 -1.07 -7.37
N GLU A 83 -32.32 -1.17 -8.68
CA GLU A 83 -31.32 -1.65 -9.64
C GLU A 83 -30.13 -0.68 -9.72
N ARG A 84 -30.41 0.64 -9.74
CA ARG A 84 -29.33 1.66 -9.70
C ARG A 84 -28.56 1.60 -8.39
N LYS A 85 -29.26 1.34 -7.28
CA LYS A 85 -28.66 1.26 -5.95
C LYS A 85 -27.74 0.04 -5.84
N ALA A 86 -28.16 -1.10 -6.37
CA ALA A 86 -27.36 -2.32 -6.49
C ALA A 86 -26.12 -2.08 -7.35
N PHE A 87 -26.29 -1.50 -8.54
CA PHE A 87 -25.17 -1.13 -9.42
C PHE A 87 -24.19 -0.19 -8.72
N MET A 88 -24.67 0.85 -8.05
CA MET A 88 -23.81 1.81 -7.37
C MET A 88 -23.03 1.16 -6.23
N LYS A 89 -23.66 0.25 -5.46
CA LYS A 89 -23.00 -0.51 -4.40
C LYS A 89 -21.91 -1.41 -4.98
N GLU A 90 -22.20 -2.14 -6.05
CA GLU A 90 -21.25 -3.02 -6.71
C GLU A 90 -20.08 -2.21 -7.29
N CYS A 91 -20.37 -1.15 -8.05
CA CYS A 91 -19.38 -0.27 -8.63
C CYS A 91 -18.48 0.34 -7.55
N LEU A 92 -19.04 0.90 -6.48
CA LEU A 92 -18.29 1.49 -5.37
C LEU A 92 -17.56 0.46 -4.50
N SER A 93 -17.89 -0.82 -4.59
CA SER A 93 -17.23 -1.91 -3.85
C SER A 93 -16.17 -2.65 -4.67
N ALA A 94 -16.18 -2.53 -6.00
CA ALA A 94 -15.15 -3.13 -6.86
C ALA A 94 -13.74 -2.63 -6.47
N LYS A 95 -12.74 -3.50 -6.29
CA LYS A 95 -11.38 -2.98 -6.12
C LYS A 95 -11.01 -2.14 -7.35
N PRO A 96 -10.33 -0.98 -7.20
CA PRO A 96 -9.81 -0.26 -8.36
C PRO A 96 -9.02 -1.28 -9.20
N ALA A 97 -9.31 -1.34 -10.50
CA ALA A 97 -8.53 -2.18 -11.40
C ALA A 97 -7.05 -1.80 -11.22
N ALA A 98 -6.24 -2.80 -10.89
CA ALA A 98 -4.79 -2.67 -10.71
C ALA A 98 -4.15 -2.21 -12.02
#